data_AF-A0A426K344-F1
#
_entry.id   AF-A0A426K344-F1
#
_cell.length_a   1.000
_cell.length_b   1.000
_cell.length_c   1.000
_cell.angle_alpha   90.00
_cell.angle_beta   90.00
_cell.angle_gamma   90.00
#
_symmetry.space_group_name_H-M   'P 1'
#
loop_
_entity.id
_entity.type
_entity.pdbx_description
1 polymer ?
#
loop_
_entity_poly.entity_id
_entity_poly.type
_entity_poly.pdbx_seq_one_letter_code
_entity_poly.pdbx_strand_id
1 'polypeptide(L)'
;MDNSTLNTIIQSKADEVQGQNGQWQFKINERVLICVTDTNHNRMRIITPIVEVEKLNPEEILSALAANFHTALDVKYAISDDIMWSVFIHPLKELSDAQASDAIEQVYSAAETFGRSYSSTNLVFPGSQDSEDNSDEETVPLKQG
;
A
#
# COMPACT_ATOMS: atom_id res chain seq x y z
N MET A 1 -1.89 7.56 -19.52
CA MET A 1 -2.05 6.21 -20.07
C MET A 1 -3.46 5.98 -20.64
N ASP A 2 -3.65 4.94 -21.45
CA ASP A 2 -4.98 4.42 -21.87
C ASP A 2 -5.26 3.01 -21.31
N ASN A 3 -6.50 2.53 -21.46
CA ASN A 3 -6.89 1.22 -20.94
C ASN A 3 -6.16 0.04 -21.59
N SER A 4 -5.72 0.16 -22.85
CA SER A 4 -5.02 -0.93 -23.54
C SER A 4 -3.60 -1.10 -23.00
N THR A 5 -2.90 0.01 -22.79
CA THR A 5 -1.58 0.00 -22.15
C THR A 5 -1.69 -0.51 -20.71
N LEU A 6 -2.67 -0.03 -19.95
CA LEU A 6 -2.89 -0.49 -18.57
C LEU A 6 -3.17 -2.00 -18.50
N ASN A 7 -4.00 -2.52 -19.41
CA ASN A 7 -4.26 -3.96 -19.51
C ASN A 7 -2.99 -4.78 -19.71
N THR A 8 -2.09 -4.32 -20.60
CA THR A 8 -0.80 -5.00 -20.85
C THR A 8 0.05 -5.04 -19.58
N ILE A 9 0.09 -3.94 -18.84
CA ILE A 9 0.85 -3.86 -17.58
C ILE A 9 0.26 -4.83 -16.54
N ILE A 10 -1.07 -4.85 -16.38
CA ILE A 10 -1.74 -5.77 -15.44
C ILE A 10 -1.43 -7.23 -15.81
N GLN A 11 -1.55 -7.59 -17.09
CA GLN A 11 -1.24 -8.95 -17.56
C GLN A 11 0.22 -9.34 -17.34
N SER A 12 1.16 -8.39 -17.35
CA SER A 12 2.58 -8.67 -17.09
C SER A 12 2.89 -8.95 -15.61
N LYS A 13 2.02 -8.53 -14.69
CA LYS A 13 2.24 -8.60 -13.24
C LYS A 13 1.38 -9.62 -12.52
N ALA A 14 0.27 -10.04 -13.12
CA ALA A 14 -0.72 -10.89 -12.48
C ALA A 14 -0.62 -12.35 -12.92
N ASP A 15 -0.92 -13.25 -12.00
CA ASP A 15 -1.00 -14.69 -12.25
C ASP A 15 -2.26 -15.03 -13.07
N GLU A 16 -3.36 -14.35 -12.77
CA GLU A 16 -4.66 -14.48 -13.44
C GLU A 16 -5.26 -13.10 -13.65
N VAL A 17 -5.87 -12.86 -14.81
CA VAL A 17 -6.59 -11.61 -15.13
C VAL A 17 -7.95 -11.95 -15.73
N GLN A 18 -8.99 -11.30 -15.21
CA GLN A 18 -10.37 -11.36 -15.69
C GLN A 18 -10.91 -9.95 -15.90
N GLY A 19 -11.97 -9.84 -16.69
CA GLY A 19 -12.63 -8.58 -17.00
C GLY A 19 -12.26 -8.02 -18.37
N GLN A 20 -12.36 -6.71 -18.52
CA GLN A 20 -12.21 -6.02 -19.80
C GLN A 20 -11.67 -4.60 -19.59
N ASN A 21 -11.38 -3.90 -20.68
CA ASN A 21 -10.87 -2.53 -20.61
C ASN A 21 -11.76 -1.62 -19.74
N GLY A 22 -11.13 -1.08 -18.70
CA GLY A 22 -11.74 -0.20 -17.70
C GLY A 22 -12.24 -0.89 -16.43
N GLN A 23 -12.28 -2.22 -16.41
CA GLN A 23 -12.67 -3.02 -15.24
C GLN A 23 -11.93 -4.36 -15.26
N TRP A 24 -10.92 -4.49 -14.41
CA TRP A 24 -10.12 -5.71 -14.28
C TRP A 24 -10.20 -6.23 -12.86
N GLN A 25 -10.25 -7.55 -12.74
CA GLN A 25 -9.99 -8.28 -11.51
C GLN A 25 -8.83 -9.23 -11.78
N PHE A 26 -7.81 -9.20 -10.95
CA PHE A 26 -6.60 -9.98 -11.16
C PHE A 26 -6.01 -10.47 -9.85
N LYS A 27 -5.15 -11.49 -9.93
CA LYS A 27 -4.50 -12.09 -8.75
C LYS A 27 -3.00 -11.89 -8.78
N ILE A 28 -2.44 -11.65 -7.60
CA ILE A 28 -1.00 -11.67 -7.32
C ILE A 28 -0.82 -12.47 -6.04
N ASN A 29 -0.12 -13.61 -6.08
CA ASN A 29 0.11 -14.47 -4.92
C ASN A 29 -1.19 -14.77 -4.13
N GLU A 30 -2.23 -15.22 -4.84
CA GLU A 30 -3.60 -15.49 -4.32
C GLU A 30 -4.40 -14.26 -3.84
N ARG A 31 -3.79 -13.08 -3.70
CA ARG A 31 -4.52 -11.86 -3.36
C ARG A 31 -5.23 -11.31 -4.59
N VAL A 32 -6.54 -11.08 -4.44
CA VAL A 32 -7.36 -10.46 -5.48
C VAL A 32 -7.22 -8.94 -5.44
N LEU A 33 -6.85 -8.34 -6.57
CA LEU A 33 -6.82 -6.92 -6.82
C LEU A 33 -7.88 -6.57 -7.88
N ILE A 34 -8.41 -5.35 -7.79
CA ILE A 34 -9.40 -4.81 -8.72
C ILE A 34 -8.86 -3.49 -9.24
N CYS A 35 -8.83 -3.33 -10.56
CA CYS A 35 -8.56 -2.05 -11.21
C CYS A 35 -9.81 -1.56 -11.93
N VAL A 36 -10.21 -0.32 -11.65
CA VAL A 36 -11.36 0.33 -12.30
C VAL A 36 -10.92 1.67 -12.84
N THR A 37 -11.30 1.98 -14.07
CA THR A 37 -11.05 3.29 -14.67
C THR A 37 -12.33 3.96 -15.13
N ASP A 38 -12.32 5.28 -15.10
CA ASP A 38 -13.30 6.16 -15.69
C ASP A 38 -12.57 7.12 -16.63
N THR A 39 -12.59 6.81 -17.91
CA THR A 39 -11.93 7.59 -18.95
C THR A 39 -12.55 8.98 -19.13
N ASN A 40 -13.85 9.12 -18.83
CA ASN A 40 -14.59 10.37 -18.98
C ASN A 40 -14.18 11.37 -17.90
N HIS A 41 -14.09 10.89 -16.65
CA HIS A 41 -13.69 11.72 -15.50
C HIS A 41 -12.18 11.70 -15.22
N ASN A 42 -11.40 11.02 -16.06
CA ASN A 42 -9.96 10.86 -15.92
C ASN A 42 -9.56 10.31 -14.54
N ARG A 43 -10.11 9.16 -14.17
CA ARG A 43 -9.82 8.52 -12.88
C ARG A 43 -9.49 7.06 -13.07
N MET A 44 -8.60 6.57 -12.23
CA MET A 44 -8.34 5.16 -12.03
C MET A 44 -8.27 4.88 -10.53
N ARG A 45 -8.67 3.67 -10.13
CA ARG A 45 -8.32 3.12 -8.82
C ARG A 45 -7.83 1.69 -8.96
N ILE A 46 -6.83 1.33 -8.16
CA ILE A 46 -6.43 -0.06 -7.92
C ILE A 46 -6.70 -0.31 -6.44
N ILE A 47 -7.48 -1.36 -6.14
CA ILE A 47 -7.94 -1.66 -4.79
C ILE A 47 -7.83 -3.14 -4.48
N THR A 48 -7.67 -3.47 -3.20
CA THR A 48 -7.80 -4.84 -2.71
C THR A 48 -8.43 -4.83 -1.31
N PRO A 49 -9.36 -5.75 -1.02
CA PRO A 49 -9.93 -5.87 0.32
C PRO A 49 -8.87 -6.44 1.27
N ILE A 50 -8.85 -5.95 2.51
CA ILE A 50 -7.93 -6.41 3.55
C ILE A 50 -8.70 -7.27 4.56
N VAL A 51 -9.64 -6.67 5.28
CA VAL A 51 -10.36 -7.31 6.38
C VAL A 51 -11.66 -6.58 6.69
N GLU A 52 -12.66 -7.30 7.19
CA GLU A 52 -13.89 -6.72 7.71
C GLU A 52 -13.61 -5.83 8.92
N VAL A 53 -14.25 -4.66 8.98
CA VAL A 53 -14.05 -3.66 10.03
C VAL A 53 -14.45 -4.20 11.40
N GLU A 54 -15.46 -5.10 11.47
CA GLU A 54 -15.86 -5.74 12.72
C GLU A 54 -14.77 -6.60 13.38
N LYS A 55 -13.77 -7.03 12.60
CA LYS A 55 -12.63 -7.82 13.10
C LYS A 55 -11.46 -6.94 13.56
N LEU A 56 -11.54 -5.63 13.31
CA LEU A 56 -10.51 -4.67 13.68
C LEU A 56 -10.76 -4.11 15.07
N ASN A 57 -9.68 -3.93 15.82
CA ASN A 57 -9.72 -3.11 17.02
C ASN A 57 -9.49 -1.62 16.67
N PRO A 58 -9.85 -0.68 17.56
CA PRO A 58 -9.69 0.75 17.31
C PRO A 58 -8.23 1.18 17.07
N GLU A 59 -7.26 0.51 17.66
CA GLU A 59 -5.82 0.82 17.53
C GLU A 59 -5.32 0.48 16.11
N GLU A 60 -5.78 -0.61 15.51
CA GLU A 60 -5.47 -0.98 14.12
C GLU A 60 -5.99 0.07 13.13
N ILE A 61 -7.20 0.59 13.37
CA ILE A 61 -7.78 1.66 12.54
C ILE A 61 -6.97 2.95 12.67
N LEU A 62 -6.61 3.35 13.91
CA LEU A 62 -5.77 4.52 14.16
C LEU A 62 -4.39 4.36 13.52
N SER A 63 -3.80 3.17 13.61
CA SER A 63 -2.51 2.85 12.97
C SER A 63 -2.59 2.97 11.46
N ALA A 64 -3.65 2.45 10.84
CA ALA A 64 -3.87 2.59 9.41
C ALA A 64 -4.02 4.07 8.99
N LEU A 65 -4.73 4.88 9.79
CA LEU A 65 -4.87 6.32 9.54
C LEU A 65 -3.55 7.07 9.70
N ALA A 66 -2.73 6.74 10.71
CA ALA A 66 -1.40 7.32 10.87
C ALA A 66 -0.46 6.91 9.72
N ALA A 67 -0.52 5.63 9.32
CA ALA A 67 0.26 5.10 8.21
C ALA A 67 -0.05 5.79 6.89
N ASN A 68 -1.30 6.21 6.65
CA ASN A 68 -1.67 7.00 5.48
C ASN A 68 -0.85 8.28 5.30
N PHE A 69 -0.36 8.86 6.40
CA PHE A 69 0.48 10.05 6.42
C PHE A 69 1.97 9.73 6.28
N HIS A 70 2.43 8.60 6.83
CA HIS A 70 3.86 8.28 6.93
C HIS A 70 4.33 7.18 5.97
N THR A 71 3.75 5.97 6.06
CA THR A 71 4.34 4.74 5.52
C THR A 71 3.57 4.13 4.34
N ALA A 72 2.31 4.50 4.15
CA ALA A 72 1.49 4.00 3.04
C ALA A 72 1.76 4.71 1.70
N LEU A 73 2.59 5.78 1.70
CA LEU A 73 3.00 6.55 0.52
C LEU A 73 1.80 6.97 -0.35
N ASP A 74 1.75 6.49 -1.58
CA ASP A 74 0.70 6.81 -2.56
C ASP A 74 -0.59 6.00 -2.33
N VAL A 75 -0.51 4.94 -1.51
CA VAL A 75 -1.66 4.13 -1.11
C VAL A 75 -2.34 4.76 0.11
N LYS A 76 -3.63 4.50 0.23
CA LYS A 76 -4.44 4.83 1.39
C LYS A 76 -5.20 3.61 1.88
N TYR A 77 -5.21 3.42 3.19
CA TYR A 77 -6.18 2.59 3.88
C TYR A 77 -7.50 3.35 3.99
N ALA A 78 -8.58 2.74 3.50
CA ALA A 78 -9.90 3.34 3.47
C ALA A 78 -10.99 2.31 3.80
N ILE A 79 -12.07 2.75 4.43
CA ILE A 79 -13.20 1.88 4.76
C ILE A 79 -14.33 2.13 3.73
N SER A 80 -14.87 1.05 3.17
CA SER A 80 -16.08 1.05 2.35
C SER A 80 -16.80 -0.29 2.51
N ASP A 81 -18.12 -0.25 2.63
CA ASP A 81 -18.98 -1.44 2.74
C ASP A 81 -18.52 -2.39 3.87
N ASP A 82 -18.20 -1.83 5.03
CA ASP A 82 -17.70 -2.53 6.23
C ASP A 82 -16.40 -3.32 6.01
N ILE A 83 -15.64 -3.03 4.94
CA ILE A 83 -14.32 -3.60 4.66
C ILE A 83 -13.25 -2.51 4.71
N MET A 84 -12.10 -2.83 5.31
CA MET A 84 -10.86 -2.08 5.17
C MET A 84 -10.20 -2.43 3.83
N TRP A 85 -9.86 -1.41 3.05
CA TRP A 85 -9.27 -1.52 1.72
C TRP A 85 -7.89 -0.89 1.67
N SER A 86 -6.99 -1.49 0.88
CA SER A 86 -5.81 -0.81 0.35
C SER A 86 -6.18 -0.20 -1.00
N VAL A 87 -5.93 1.10 -1.17
CA VAL A 87 -6.45 1.90 -2.28
C VAL A 87 -5.38 2.81 -2.86
N PHE A 88 -5.12 2.71 -4.16
CA PHE A 88 -4.39 3.70 -4.93
C PHE A 88 -5.34 4.39 -5.92
N ILE A 89 -5.37 5.72 -5.94
CA ILE A 89 -6.24 6.54 -6.81
C ILE A 89 -5.36 7.52 -7.58
N HIS A 90 -5.52 7.56 -8.91
CA HIS A 90 -4.75 8.47 -9.75
C HIS A 90 -5.55 8.92 -10.98
N PRO A 91 -5.21 10.07 -11.58
CA PRO A 91 -5.69 10.40 -12.91
C PRO A 91 -5.13 9.44 -13.99
N LEU A 92 -6.00 8.86 -14.83
CA LEU A 92 -5.59 7.81 -15.79
C LEU A 92 -4.63 8.34 -16.87
N LYS A 93 -4.88 9.55 -17.39
CA LYS A 93 -4.12 10.14 -18.49
C LYS A 93 -2.69 10.47 -18.08
N GLU A 94 -2.48 10.83 -16.83
CA GLU A 94 -1.23 11.26 -16.22
C GLU A 94 -0.42 10.09 -15.65
N LEU A 95 -1.04 8.91 -15.53
CA LEU A 95 -0.36 7.70 -15.09
C LEU A 95 0.70 7.29 -16.13
N SER A 96 1.94 7.11 -15.68
CA SER A 96 3.02 6.49 -16.46
C SER A 96 3.07 4.97 -16.25
N ASP A 97 3.73 4.27 -17.17
CA ASP A 97 3.90 2.81 -17.12
C ASP A 97 4.57 2.35 -15.83
N ALA A 98 5.62 3.07 -15.41
CA ALA A 98 6.33 2.80 -14.16
C ALA A 98 5.42 2.99 -12.93
N GLN A 99 4.66 4.09 -12.89
CA GLN A 99 3.72 4.35 -11.80
C GLN A 99 2.60 3.31 -11.74
N ALA A 100 2.10 2.84 -12.88
CA ALA A 100 1.07 1.80 -12.89
C ALA A 100 1.61 0.46 -12.34
N SER A 101 2.81 0.07 -12.76
CA SER A 101 3.49 -1.11 -12.23
C SER A 101 3.72 -1.00 -10.71
N ASP A 102 4.26 0.14 -10.28
CA ASP A 102 4.57 0.40 -8.86
C ASP A 102 3.30 0.46 -8.01
N ALA A 103 2.23 1.10 -8.50
CA ALA A 103 0.95 1.16 -7.81
C ALA A 103 0.34 -0.22 -7.53
N ILE A 104 0.49 -1.18 -8.45
CA ILE A 104 0.03 -2.56 -8.25
C ILE A 104 0.78 -3.21 -7.09
N GLU A 105 2.11 -3.07 -7.07
CA GLU A 105 2.98 -3.61 -6.02
C GLU A 105 2.70 -2.93 -4.67
N GLN A 106 2.48 -1.61 -4.67
CA GLN A 106 2.18 -0.84 -3.49
C GLN A 106 0.84 -1.22 -2.87
N VAL A 107 -0.22 -1.37 -3.68
CA VAL A 107 -1.55 -1.78 -3.19
C VAL A 107 -1.50 -3.17 -2.58
N TYR A 108 -0.81 -4.10 -3.24
CA TYR A 108 -0.58 -5.45 -2.72
C TYR A 108 0.19 -5.41 -1.39
N SER A 109 1.32 -4.70 -1.35
CA SER A 109 2.21 -4.67 -0.18
C SER A 109 1.55 -4.00 1.05
N ALA A 110 0.79 -2.93 0.84
CA ALA A 110 0.02 -2.31 1.92
C ALA A 110 -1.02 -3.28 2.51
N ALA A 111 -1.65 -4.12 1.67
CA ALA A 111 -2.57 -5.14 2.16
C ALA A 111 -1.86 -6.27 2.94
N GLU A 112 -0.67 -6.70 2.48
CA GLU A 112 0.11 -7.76 3.13
C GLU A 112 0.75 -7.33 4.45
N THR A 113 1.08 -6.04 4.59
CA THR A 113 1.73 -5.50 5.79
C THR A 113 0.76 -4.90 6.80
N PHE A 114 -0.54 -4.87 6.48
CA PHE A 114 -1.58 -4.42 7.39
C PHE A 114 -1.56 -5.26 8.69
N GLY A 115 -1.68 -4.58 9.84
CA GLY A 115 -1.54 -5.22 11.16
C GLY A 115 -0.10 -5.43 11.62
N ARG A 116 0.90 -5.06 10.79
CA ARG A 116 2.33 -5.13 11.13
C ARG A 116 3.01 -3.77 10.91
N SER A 117 3.61 -3.56 9.75
CA SER A 117 4.36 -2.34 9.43
C SER A 117 3.51 -1.28 8.71
N TYR A 118 2.31 -1.64 8.23
CA TYR A 118 1.41 -0.72 7.51
C TYR A 118 2.12 0.07 6.39
N SER A 119 2.96 -0.60 5.60
CA SER A 119 3.83 0.04 4.59
C SER A 119 3.46 -0.42 3.18
N SER A 120 3.43 0.52 2.22
CA SER A 120 3.19 0.18 0.81
C SER A 120 4.46 -0.26 0.07
N THR A 121 5.63 -0.14 0.69
CA THR A 121 6.89 -0.60 0.10
C THR A 121 7.75 -1.27 1.17
N ASN A 122 8.78 -2.02 0.74
CA ASN A 122 9.84 -2.45 1.64
C ASN A 122 10.77 -1.30 2.09
N LEU A 123 10.54 -0.07 1.61
CA LEU A 123 11.31 1.12 1.97
C LEU A 123 10.64 1.83 3.16
N VAL A 124 11.23 1.68 4.35
CA VAL A 124 10.90 2.53 5.49
C VAL A 124 11.55 3.89 5.25
N PHE A 125 10.75 4.95 5.14
CA PHE A 125 11.28 6.32 5.13
C PHE A 125 11.84 6.65 6.52
N PRO A 126 13.14 7.01 6.65
CA PRO A 126 13.71 7.41 7.92
C PRO A 126 13.21 8.82 8.25
N GLY A 127 12.13 8.92 9.02
CA GLY A 127 11.44 10.19 9.16
C GLY A 127 10.47 10.29 10.32
N SER A 128 10.84 9.77 11.50
CA SER A 128 10.59 10.36 12.82
C SER A 128 10.75 9.34 13.96
N GLN A 129 12.00 9.02 14.33
CA GLN A 129 12.39 8.74 15.73
C GLN A 129 13.89 9.03 15.86
N ASP A 130 14.23 10.28 16.18
CA ASP A 130 15.37 10.53 17.07
C ASP A 130 14.80 10.45 18.49
N SER A 131 14.99 9.32 19.18
CA SER A 131 15.23 9.27 20.62
C SER A 131 15.54 7.84 21.08
N GLU A 132 16.72 7.75 21.71
CA GLU A 132 17.13 6.75 22.70
C GLU A 132 17.55 5.37 22.19
N ASP A 133 18.83 5.26 21.82
CA ASP A 133 19.60 4.07 22.17
C ASP A 133 20.55 4.44 23.33
N ASN A 134 20.21 3.91 24.50
CA ASN A 134 20.90 4.09 25.77
C ASN A 134 21.70 2.80 26.03
N SER A 135 22.95 2.77 25.59
CA SER A 135 23.99 1.80 25.97
C SER A 135 25.31 2.37 25.42
N ASP A 136 26.30 2.81 26.20
CA ASP A 136 26.98 2.04 27.24
C ASP A 136 27.57 2.96 28.32
N GLU A 137 27.34 2.60 29.58
CA GLU A 137 28.20 3.01 30.69
C GLU A 137 29.57 2.33 30.55
N GLU A 138 30.58 3.03 30.03
CA GLU A 138 31.97 2.68 30.32
C GLU A 138 32.32 3.19 31.73
N THR A 139 32.14 2.32 32.71
CA THR A 139 32.71 2.50 34.05
C THR A 139 34.24 2.59 33.94
N VAL A 140 34.81 3.75 34.24
CA VAL A 140 36.26 3.95 34.42
C VAL A 140 36.70 3.27 35.73
N PRO A 141 37.60 2.28 35.73
CA PRO A 141 38.14 1.76 36.98
C PRO A 141 39.21 2.72 37.52
N LEU A 142 38.87 3.44 38.58
CA LEU A 142 39.83 4.01 39.53
C LEU A 142 40.65 2.87 40.15
N LYS A 143 41.94 2.78 39.83
CA LYS A 143 42.92 2.10 40.70
C LYS A 143 43.66 3.16 41.52
N GLN A 144 43.33 3.17 42.81
CA GLN A 144 44.13 3.75 43.89
C GLN A 144 45.33 2.83 44.18
N GLY A 145 46.48 3.42 44.49
CA GLY A 145 47.67 2.72 44.99
C GLY A 145 48.96 3.30 44.47
#